data_AF-A0A2W0BFY0-F1
#
_entry.id   AF-A0A2W0BFY0-F1
#
_cell.length_a   1.000
_cell.length_b   1.000
_cell.length_c   1.000
_cell.angle_alpha   90.00
_cell.angle_beta   90.00
_cell.angle_gamma   90.00
#
_symmetry.space_group_name_H-M   'P 1'
#
loop_
_entity.id
_entity.type
_entity.pdbx_description
1 polymer ?
#
loop_
_entity_poly.entity_id
_entity_poly.type
_entity_poly.pdbx_seq_one_letter_code
_entity_poly.pdbx_strand_id
1 'polypeptide(L)' 'MQSSDLHQRLLREALQEAKLGLSEGGLPIGSVLADSLGQVIARGHNLRV' A
#
# COMPACT_ATOMS: atom_id res chain seq x y z
N MET A 1 -6.43 -17.21 -8.14
CA MET A 1 -6.62 -16.38 -6.94
C MET A 1 -7.96 -15.70 -7.06
N GLN A 2 -8.83 -15.77 -6.06
CA GLN A 2 -10.08 -15.00 -6.13
C GLN A 2 -9.75 -13.50 -6.11
N SER A 3 -10.50 -12.69 -6.85
CA SER A 3 -10.24 -11.24 -6.99
C SER A 3 -10.23 -10.52 -5.63
N SER A 4 -11.06 -10.96 -4.68
CA SER A 4 -11.08 -10.47 -3.30
C SER A 4 -9.76 -10.70 -2.54
N ASP A 5 -9.13 -11.86 -2.72
CA ASP A 5 -7.90 -12.23 -2.01
C ASP A 5 -6.69 -11.44 -2.51
N LEU A 6 -6.71 -11.08 -3.80
CA LEU A 6 -5.70 -10.20 -4.38
C LEU A 6 -5.83 -8.79 -3.81
N HIS A 7 -7.03 -8.19 -3.88
CA HIS A 7 -7.26 -6.85 -3.34
C HIS A 7 -6.90 -6.76 -1.86
N GLN A 8 -7.29 -7.75 -1.05
CA GLN A 8 -6.97 -7.72 0.37
C GLN A 8 -5.46 -7.82 0.64
N ARG A 9 -4.69 -8.53 -0.20
CA ARG A 9 -3.23 -8.54 -0.12
C ARG A 9 -2.65 -7.16 -0.43
N LEU A 10 -3.06 -6.55 -1.53
CA LEU A 10 -2.57 -5.23 -1.94
C LEU A 10 -2.94 -4.13 -0.94
N LEU A 11 -4.13 -4.21 -0.34
CA LEU A 11 -4.56 -3.31 0.73
C LEU A 11 -3.73 -3.48 2.00
N ARG A 12 -3.30 -4.70 2.36
CA ARG A 12 -2.37 -4.90 3.49
C ARG A 12 -1.03 -4.26 3.22
N GLU A 13 -0.50 -4.39 2.00
CA GLU A 13 0.76 -3.74 1.61
C GLU A 13 0.63 -2.20 1.67
N ALA A 14 -0.44 -1.63 1.13
CA ALA A 14 -0.71 -0.19 1.22
C ALA A 14 -0.90 0.29 2.68
N LEU A 15 -1.49 -0.54 3.53
CA LEU A 15 -1.61 -0.24 4.96
C LEU A 15 -0.25 -0.23 5.66
N GLN A 16 0.73 -1.05 5.25
CA GLN A 16 2.08 -0.99 5.83
C GLN A 16 2.78 0.32 5.46
N GLU A 17 2.63 0.78 4.22
CA GLU A 17 3.14 2.09 3.80
C GLU A 17 2.47 3.22 4.60
N ALA A 18 1.15 3.18 4.80
CA ALA A 18 0.44 4.16 5.61
C ALA A 18 0.95 4.22 7.06
N LYS A 19 1.25 3.05 7.65
CA LYS A 19 1.84 2.94 8.99
C LYS A 19 3.26 3.48 9.04
N LEU A 20 4.05 3.26 8.00
CA LEU A 20 5.39 3.83 7.89
C LEU A 20 5.33 5.35 7.86
N GLY A 21 4.51 5.93 6.97
CA GLY A 21 4.31 7.38 6.91
C GLY A 21 3.84 7.98 8.23
N LEU A 22 2.96 7.28 8.96
CA LEU A 22 2.56 7.69 10.31
C LEU A 22 3.74 7.70 11.29
N SER A 23 4.58 6.68 11.26
CA SER A 23 5.75 6.57 12.15
C SER A 23 6.82 7.63 11.86
N GLU A 24 6.85 8.14 10.64
CA GLU A 24 7.71 9.25 10.21
C GLU A 24 7.09 10.62 10.51
N GLY A 25 5.86 10.68 11.04
CA GLY A 25 5.14 11.91 11.39
C GLY A 25 4.29 12.52 10.27
N GLY A 26 4.14 11.84 9.13
CA GLY A 26 3.26 12.23 8.02
C GLY A 26 1.81 11.79 8.20
N LEU A 27 0.93 12.18 7.26
CA LEU A 27 -0.44 11.65 7.23
C LEU A 27 -0.44 10.17 6.81
N PRO A 28 -1.24 9.30 7.49
CA PRO A 28 -1.23 7.86 7.28
C PRO A 28 -1.96 7.45 5.99
N ILE A 29 -1.34 7.75 4.85
CA ILE A 29 -1.83 7.40 3.51
C ILE A 29 -0.76 6.58 2.82
N GLY A 30 -1.11 5.36 2.43
CA GLY A 30 -0.23 4.44 1.73
C GLY A 30 -0.85 3.95 0.42
N SER A 31 0.02 3.55 -0.50
CA SER A 31 -0.34 3.19 -1.88
C SER A 31 0.55 2.07 -2.40
N VAL A 32 -0.02 1.26 -3.30
CA VAL A 32 0.67 0.16 -3.97
C VAL A 32 0.24 0.14 -5.43
N LEU A 33 1.22 0.02 -6.32
CA LEU A 33 1.00 -0.28 -7.73
C LEU A 33 1.36 -1.74 -7.97
N ALA A 34 0.45 -2.49 -8.59
CA ALA A 34 0.66 -3.88 -8.96
C ALA A 34 0.29 -4.13 -10.43
N ASP A 35 0.87 -5.16 -11.03
CA ASP A 35 0.48 -5.63 -12.35
C ASP A 35 -0.83 -6.45 -12.31
N SER A 36 -1.26 -6.92 -13.49
CA SER A 36 -2.48 -7.74 -13.63
C SER A 36 -2.40 -9.12 -12.95
N LEU A 37 -1.19 -9.59 -12.63
CA LEU A 37 -0.96 -10.83 -11.89
C LEU A 37 -0.91 -10.61 -10.37
N GLY A 38 -0.90 -9.34 -9.93
CA GLY A 38 -0.84 -8.95 -8.53
C GLY A 38 0.58 -8.80 -7.98
N GLN A 39 1.60 -8.79 -8.84
CA GLN A 39 2.97 -8.51 -8.44
C GLN A 39 3.09 -7.02 -8.14
N VAL A 40 3.54 -6.68 -6.93
CA VAL A 40 3.82 -5.30 -6.54
C VAL A 40 5.01 -4.77 -7.36
N ILE A 41 4.77 -3.68 -8.08
CA ILE A 41 5.75 -2.94 -8.89
C ILE A 41 6.32 -1.78 -8.08
N ALA A 42 5.47 -1.06 -7.33
CA ALA A 42 5.87 0.09 -6.54
C ALA A 42 5.02 0.23 -5.27
N ARG A 43 5.61 0.91 -4.28
CA ARG A 43 5.01 1.24 -2.99
C ARG A 43 5.26 2.72 -2.73
N GLY A 44 4.39 3.34 -1.95
CA GLY A 44 4.67 4.68 -1.44
C GLY A 44 3.67 5.13 -0.39
N HIS A 45 4.11 6.05 0.44
CA HIS A 45 3.29 6.75 1.41
C HIS A 45 3.45 8.25 1.27
N ASN A 46 2.51 8.99 1.86
CA ASN A 46 2.54 10.44 1.83
C ASN A 46 3.68 10.98 2.72
N LEU A 47 4.49 11.90 2.17
CA LEU A 47 5.67 12.49 2.82
C LEU A 47 5.40 13.91 3.38
N ARG A 48 4.13 14.31 3.50
CA ARG A 48 3.72 15.67 3.88
C ARG A 48 2.43 15.69 4.70
N VAL A 49 1.99 16.88 5.08
CA VAL A 49 0.70 17.16 5.75
C VAL A 49 -0.26 17.88 4.82
#